data_AF-A0A7Y5C0D7-F1
#
_entry.id   AF-A0A7Y5C0D7-F1
#
_cell.length_a   1.000
_cell.length_b   1.000
_cell.length_c   1.000
_cell.angle_alpha   90.00
_cell.angle_beta   90.00
_cell.angle_gamma   90.00
#
_symmetry.space_group_name_H-M   'P 1'
#
loop_
_entity.id
_entity.type
_entity.pdbx_description
1 polymer ?
#
loop_
_entity_poly.entity_id
_entity_poly.type
_entity_poly.pdbx_seq_one_letter_code
_entity_poly.pdbx_strand_id
1 'polypeptide(L)'
;MLRKLFSCLFFYFTTTYTFAACYSTGNGNWNNTATWLCNGVNAVPGCGDTIYIQTGHVVTVTNQNNYFGIPGCAPMHIVVYGTLQFTNGNKLDLPCGSSVTIPVGGLVQKSGSGGGSSTLIGICGVNVWTAGDGPQPGPISWGGPPLPISLVSFTADLKETTVLLNWITASEQNNNYFTIERSNNTIVWEQIGTMKGAGNSSTTLNYSFLDKNPFSGISYYRLKQTDFDGKSDISDIVSVNNFNIELISVFPNPADDNITFLLMSKEEMTCTINIFNALGQVVESYNLNIKKGENKIRHSVNKLSSGVNLIGISLNGKFVAKKQFLVGQ
;
A
#
# COMPACT_ATOMS: atom_id res chain seq x y z
N MET A 1 -18.87 -25.18 -51.40
CA MET A 1 -19.33 -25.80 -50.14
C MET A 1 -18.85 -24.95 -48.98
N LEU A 2 -19.79 -24.25 -48.31
CA LEU A 2 -19.57 -23.41 -47.13
C LEU A 2 -19.04 -24.23 -45.94
N ARG A 3 -17.95 -23.81 -45.30
CA ARG A 3 -17.62 -24.24 -43.93
C ARG A 3 -18.04 -23.12 -42.96
N LYS A 4 -19.06 -23.41 -42.15
CA LYS A 4 -19.58 -22.55 -41.08
C LYS A 4 -18.54 -22.40 -39.97
N LEU A 5 -18.17 -21.16 -39.63
CA LEU A 5 -17.51 -20.80 -38.38
C LEU A 5 -18.57 -20.73 -37.28
N PHE A 6 -18.51 -21.65 -36.31
CA PHE A 6 -19.24 -21.52 -35.05
C PHE A 6 -18.39 -20.70 -34.08
N SER A 7 -18.80 -19.46 -33.83
CA SER A 7 -18.29 -18.65 -32.73
C SER A 7 -18.89 -19.17 -31.43
N CYS A 8 -18.07 -19.77 -30.58
CA CYS A 8 -18.46 -20.20 -29.24
C CYS A 8 -18.43 -18.98 -28.32
N LEU A 9 -19.58 -18.34 -28.11
CA LEU A 9 -19.73 -17.27 -27.13
C LEU A 9 -19.67 -17.89 -25.72
N PHE A 10 -18.51 -17.80 -25.06
CA PHE A 10 -18.40 -18.11 -23.63
C PHE A 10 -19.10 -17.00 -22.84
N PHE A 11 -20.32 -17.27 -22.37
CA PHE A 11 -20.97 -16.45 -21.35
C PHE A 11 -20.21 -16.65 -20.04
N TYR A 12 -19.35 -15.68 -19.68
CA TYR A 12 -18.86 -15.57 -18.31
C TYR A 12 -20.02 -15.12 -17.42
N PHE A 13 -20.70 -16.07 -16.79
CA PHE A 13 -21.55 -15.77 -15.64
C PHE A 13 -20.63 -15.28 -14.51
N THR A 14 -20.51 -13.97 -14.33
CA THR A 14 -19.94 -13.41 -13.11
C THR A 14 -20.98 -13.57 -12.00
N THR A 15 -20.99 -14.73 -11.34
CA THR A 15 -21.73 -14.89 -10.10
C THR A 15 -21.13 -13.91 -9.10
N THR A 16 -21.90 -12.89 -8.71
CA THR A 16 -21.55 -12.01 -7.60
C THR A 16 -21.51 -12.86 -6.34
N TYR A 17 -20.32 -13.27 -5.93
CA TYR A 17 -20.12 -14.04 -4.70
C TYR A 17 -20.25 -13.08 -3.52
N THR A 18 -21.35 -13.17 -2.79
CA THR A 18 -21.52 -12.44 -1.53
C THR A 18 -20.92 -13.25 -0.41
N PHE A 19 -20.01 -12.67 0.36
CA PHE A 19 -19.46 -13.32 1.55
C PHE A 19 -20.59 -13.73 2.51
N ALA A 20 -20.51 -14.96 3.00
CA ALA A 20 -21.53 -15.56 3.83
C ALA A 20 -21.01 -15.91 5.23
N ALA A 21 -21.92 -15.89 6.19
CA ALA A 21 -21.74 -16.59 7.45
C ALA A 21 -22.26 -18.02 7.28
N CYS A 22 -21.36 -18.99 7.41
CA CYS A 22 -21.63 -20.42 7.24
C CYS A 22 -21.60 -21.13 8.60
N TYR A 23 -22.68 -21.82 8.95
CA TYR A 23 -22.78 -22.56 10.21
C TYR A 23 -22.86 -24.05 9.92
N SER A 24 -22.13 -24.88 10.68
CA SER A 24 -22.32 -26.32 10.59
C SER A 24 -23.69 -26.71 11.16
N THR A 25 -24.46 -27.49 10.41
CA THR A 25 -25.82 -27.94 10.79
C THR A 25 -25.82 -29.27 11.55
N GLY A 26 -24.67 -29.94 11.59
CA GLY A 26 -24.46 -31.20 12.30
C GLY A 26 -23.07 -31.78 12.03
N ASN A 27 -22.87 -33.04 12.41
CA ASN A 27 -21.69 -33.80 12.02
C ASN A 27 -21.68 -34.02 10.50
N GLY A 28 -20.53 -33.81 9.86
CA GLY A 28 -20.49 -33.90 8.41
C GLY A 28 -19.11 -33.72 7.80
N ASN A 29 -19.10 -33.62 6.48
CA ASN A 29 -17.89 -33.41 5.69
C ASN A 29 -17.78 -31.96 5.25
N TRP A 30 -16.59 -31.39 5.27
CA TRP A 30 -16.32 -30.03 4.77
C TRP A 30 -16.89 -29.80 3.36
N ASN A 31 -16.76 -30.78 2.47
CA ASN A 31 -17.16 -30.67 1.07
C ASN A 31 -18.61 -31.09 0.78
N ASN A 32 -19.40 -31.38 1.81
CA ASN A 32 -20.81 -31.73 1.65
C ASN A 32 -21.69 -30.51 1.94
N THR A 33 -22.53 -30.11 0.97
CA THR A 33 -23.47 -28.98 1.10
C THR A 33 -24.47 -29.17 2.24
N ALA A 34 -24.80 -30.41 2.62
CA ALA A 34 -25.71 -30.69 3.73
C ALA A 34 -25.09 -30.38 5.11
N THR A 35 -23.77 -30.29 5.20
CA THR A 35 -23.05 -29.98 6.45
C THR A 35 -23.21 -28.50 6.85
N TRP A 36 -23.56 -27.63 5.90
CA TRP A 36 -23.38 -26.20 6.05
C TRP A 36 -24.63 -25.41 5.66
N LEU A 37 -24.95 -24.40 6.46
CA LEU A 37 -25.94 -23.39 6.15
C LEU A 37 -25.24 -22.04 6.02
N CYS A 38 -25.04 -21.57 4.78
CA CYS A 38 -24.40 -20.29 4.46
C CYS A 38 -25.48 -19.28 4.07
N ASN A 39 -25.65 -18.21 4.86
CA ASN A 39 -26.73 -17.22 4.66
C ASN A 39 -28.13 -17.85 4.47
N GLY A 40 -28.40 -18.96 5.18
CA GLY A 40 -29.69 -19.65 5.10
C GLY A 40 -29.84 -20.63 3.93
N VAL A 41 -28.79 -20.89 3.14
CA VAL A 41 -28.80 -21.84 2.02
C VAL A 41 -27.76 -22.95 2.24
N ASN A 42 -28.12 -24.19 1.89
CA ASN A 42 -27.18 -25.31 1.91
C ASN A 42 -26.09 -25.13 0.86
N ALA A 43 -24.89 -24.76 1.29
CA ALA A 43 -23.76 -24.47 0.41
C ALA A 43 -22.43 -24.76 1.13
N VAL A 44 -21.42 -25.24 0.40
CA VAL A 44 -20.07 -25.42 0.96
C VAL A 44 -19.40 -24.04 1.10
N PRO A 45 -18.75 -23.73 2.24
CA PRO A 45 -18.04 -22.48 2.42
C PRO A 45 -16.92 -22.28 1.39
N GLY A 46 -16.74 -21.02 0.96
CA GLY A 46 -15.73 -20.63 -0.01
C GLY A 46 -15.02 -19.32 0.32
N CYS A 47 -14.34 -18.77 -0.68
CA CYS A 47 -13.48 -17.60 -0.56
C CYS A 47 -14.21 -16.41 0.08
N GLY A 48 -13.67 -15.87 1.18
CA GLY A 48 -14.26 -14.71 1.87
C GLY A 48 -15.31 -15.03 2.93
N ASP A 49 -15.73 -16.29 3.06
CA ASP A 49 -16.75 -16.67 4.03
C ASP A 49 -16.19 -16.69 5.47
N THR A 50 -17.10 -16.48 6.42
CA THR A 50 -16.85 -16.75 7.84
C THR A 50 -17.54 -18.05 8.23
N ILE A 51 -16.77 -19.00 8.73
CA ILE A 51 -17.20 -20.38 8.98
C ILE A 51 -17.24 -20.63 10.48
N TYR A 52 -18.37 -21.15 10.97
CA TYR A 52 -18.59 -21.52 12.35
C TYR A 52 -18.88 -23.02 12.46
N ILE A 53 -17.96 -23.77 13.05
CA ILE A 53 -18.21 -25.16 13.44
C ILE A 53 -18.82 -25.12 14.84
N GLN A 54 -20.12 -25.35 14.94
CA GLN A 54 -20.86 -25.23 16.19
C GLN A 54 -20.46 -26.30 17.23
N THR A 55 -20.69 -26.00 18.51
CA THR A 55 -20.41 -26.91 19.63
C THR A 55 -21.11 -28.26 19.43
N GLY A 56 -20.38 -29.34 19.72
CA GLY A 56 -20.89 -30.71 19.56
C GLY A 56 -20.87 -31.24 18.13
N HIS A 57 -20.57 -30.40 17.13
CA HIS A 57 -20.43 -30.84 15.73
C HIS A 57 -18.98 -31.23 15.42
N VAL A 58 -18.82 -32.32 14.67
CA VAL A 58 -17.55 -32.78 14.10
C VAL A 58 -17.62 -32.60 12.59
N VAL A 59 -16.83 -31.66 12.06
CA VAL A 59 -16.66 -31.46 10.62
C VAL A 59 -15.35 -32.11 10.19
N THR A 60 -15.45 -33.06 9.26
CA THR A 60 -14.30 -33.82 8.76
C THR A 60 -13.83 -33.30 7.42
N VAL A 61 -12.52 -33.10 7.29
CA VAL A 61 -11.82 -32.78 6.05
C VAL A 61 -11.25 -34.07 5.45
N THR A 62 -11.83 -34.50 4.33
CA THR A 62 -11.44 -35.73 3.61
C THR A 62 -10.84 -35.49 2.22
N ASN A 63 -10.70 -34.22 1.82
CA ASN A 63 -10.13 -33.84 0.53
C ASN A 63 -9.14 -32.69 0.74
N GLN A 64 -8.29 -32.47 -0.26
CA GLN A 64 -7.45 -31.27 -0.35
C GLN A 64 -8.34 -30.05 -0.62
N ASN A 65 -8.39 -29.10 0.31
CA ASN A 65 -9.10 -27.85 0.14
C ASN A 65 -8.08 -26.73 -0.04
N ASN A 66 -7.85 -26.32 -1.29
CA ASN A 66 -6.84 -25.32 -1.65
C ASN A 66 -7.51 -24.02 -2.06
N TYR A 67 -7.58 -23.08 -1.13
CA TYR A 67 -8.04 -21.72 -1.38
C TYR A 67 -6.87 -20.75 -1.59
N PHE A 68 -5.68 -21.09 -1.09
CA PHE A 68 -4.44 -20.36 -1.38
C PHE A 68 -4.05 -20.46 -2.87
N GLY A 69 -3.73 -19.32 -3.48
CA GLY A 69 -3.33 -19.23 -4.90
C GLY A 69 -4.47 -19.05 -5.90
N ILE A 70 -5.74 -19.05 -5.44
CA ILE A 70 -6.89 -18.71 -6.30
C ILE A 70 -6.94 -17.19 -6.50
N PRO A 71 -6.86 -16.68 -7.75
CA PRO A 71 -6.94 -15.24 -8.01
C PRO A 71 -8.26 -14.63 -7.51
N GLY A 72 -8.16 -13.54 -6.74
CA GLY A 72 -9.35 -12.85 -6.19
C GLY A 72 -10.04 -13.55 -5.02
N CYS A 73 -9.48 -14.64 -4.49
CA CYS A 73 -10.03 -15.32 -3.32
C CYS A 73 -9.80 -14.50 -2.05
N ALA A 74 -10.88 -13.97 -1.47
CA ALA A 74 -10.83 -13.20 -0.24
C ALA A 74 -10.49 -14.06 1.00
N PRO A 75 -9.93 -13.46 2.06
CA PRO A 75 -9.58 -14.18 3.29
C PRO A 75 -10.77 -14.90 3.94
N MET A 76 -10.53 -16.09 4.50
CA MET A 76 -11.55 -16.88 5.18
C MET A 76 -11.31 -16.84 6.70
N HIS A 77 -12.39 -16.78 7.48
CA HIS A 77 -12.30 -16.76 8.94
C HIS A 77 -13.04 -17.96 9.53
N ILE A 78 -12.31 -18.89 10.14
CA ILE A 78 -12.87 -20.13 10.69
C ILE A 78 -12.89 -20.05 12.21
N VAL A 79 -14.03 -20.32 12.81
CA VAL A 79 -14.22 -20.40 14.27
C VAL A 79 -14.70 -21.81 14.63
N VAL A 80 -13.90 -22.52 15.42
CA VAL A 80 -14.10 -23.94 15.76
C VAL A 80 -14.60 -24.07 17.19
N TYR A 81 -15.92 -23.99 17.41
CA TYR A 81 -16.53 -24.27 18.73
C TYR A 81 -16.75 -25.78 18.98
N GLY A 82 -16.83 -26.58 17.91
CA GLY A 82 -16.91 -28.05 17.95
C GLY A 82 -15.56 -28.70 17.66
N THR A 83 -15.53 -29.62 16.70
CA THR A 83 -14.30 -30.30 16.26
C THR A 83 -14.10 -30.16 14.77
N LEU A 84 -12.92 -29.67 14.36
CA LEU A 84 -12.44 -29.75 12.98
C LEU A 84 -11.45 -30.91 12.90
N GLN A 85 -11.81 -31.95 12.14
CA GLN A 85 -11.07 -33.20 12.08
C GLN A 85 -10.51 -33.46 10.69
N PHE A 86 -9.25 -33.85 10.60
CA PHE A 86 -8.60 -34.20 9.34
C PHE A 86 -8.38 -35.72 9.22
N THR A 87 -8.38 -36.21 7.97
CA THR A 87 -8.07 -37.61 7.64
C THR A 87 -6.94 -37.69 6.61
N ASN A 88 -6.14 -38.76 6.64
CA ASN A 88 -5.34 -39.26 5.52
C ASN A 88 -4.56 -38.23 4.67
N GLY A 89 -3.79 -37.31 5.27
CA GLY A 89 -2.94 -36.38 4.51
C GLY A 89 -3.73 -35.26 3.81
N ASN A 90 -4.97 -35.03 4.22
CA ASN A 90 -5.76 -33.92 3.71
C ASN A 90 -5.37 -32.61 4.37
N LYS A 91 -5.48 -31.53 3.60
CA LYS A 91 -5.14 -30.18 4.04
C LYS A 91 -6.24 -29.18 3.78
N LEU A 92 -6.18 -28.10 4.55
CA LEU A 92 -6.99 -26.91 4.38
C LEU A 92 -6.01 -25.73 4.23
N ASP A 93 -5.78 -25.30 3.00
CA ASP A 93 -4.87 -24.22 2.65
C ASP A 93 -5.67 -22.95 2.37
N LEU A 94 -5.56 -21.96 3.24
CA LEU A 94 -6.34 -20.73 3.24
C LEU A 94 -5.58 -19.55 2.59
N PRO A 95 -6.29 -18.57 1.99
CA PRO A 95 -5.69 -17.37 1.44
C PRO A 95 -4.94 -16.56 2.50
N CYS A 96 -4.05 -15.65 2.07
CA CYS A 96 -3.39 -14.71 2.98
C CYS A 96 -4.43 -13.83 3.70
N GLY A 97 -4.15 -13.47 4.96
CA GLY A 97 -5.09 -12.73 5.82
C GLY A 97 -6.18 -13.58 6.50
N SER A 98 -6.25 -14.88 6.20
CA SER A 98 -7.22 -15.79 6.83
C SER A 98 -6.86 -16.09 8.28
N SER A 99 -7.83 -16.57 9.04
CA SER A 99 -7.63 -17.02 10.43
C SER A 99 -8.40 -18.28 10.76
N VAL A 100 -7.86 -19.05 11.70
CA VAL A 100 -8.50 -20.17 12.38
C VAL A 100 -8.45 -19.92 13.88
N THR A 101 -9.61 -19.67 14.47
CA THR A 101 -9.78 -19.47 15.91
C THR A 101 -10.45 -20.70 16.51
N ILE A 102 -9.88 -21.23 17.58
CA ILE A 102 -10.39 -22.36 18.35
C ILE A 102 -10.69 -21.82 19.76
N PRO A 103 -11.93 -21.40 20.05
CA PRO A 103 -12.33 -20.99 21.40
C PRO A 103 -12.27 -22.14 22.41
N VAL A 104 -12.48 -21.84 23.69
CA VAL A 104 -12.59 -22.88 24.74
C VAL A 104 -13.68 -23.90 24.37
N GLY A 105 -13.36 -25.19 24.45
CA GLY A 105 -14.24 -26.30 24.04
C GLY A 105 -14.10 -26.73 22.58
N GLY A 106 -13.41 -25.92 21.76
CA GLY A 106 -13.05 -26.27 20.40
C GLY A 106 -11.86 -27.23 20.31
N LEU A 107 -11.79 -28.01 19.23
CA LEU A 107 -10.70 -28.93 18.97
C LEU A 107 -10.35 -28.99 17.47
N VAL A 108 -9.05 -28.89 17.16
CA VAL A 108 -8.52 -29.32 15.86
C VAL A 108 -7.73 -30.61 16.07
N GLN A 109 -8.03 -31.64 15.28
CA GLN A 109 -7.32 -32.92 15.40
C GLN A 109 -7.26 -33.69 14.08
N LYS A 110 -6.54 -34.79 14.12
CA LYS A 110 -6.55 -35.81 13.09
C LYS A 110 -7.19 -37.10 13.61
N SER A 111 -7.92 -37.79 12.75
CA SER A 111 -8.35 -39.17 12.99
C SER A 111 -7.49 -40.18 12.21
N GLY A 112 -7.06 -41.25 12.88
CA GLY A 112 -6.33 -42.38 12.28
C GLY A 112 -4.81 -42.24 12.25
N SER A 113 -4.11 -43.34 11.93
CA SER A 113 -2.64 -43.42 11.82
C SER A 113 -2.12 -43.07 10.43
N GLY A 114 -0.96 -42.40 10.34
CA GLY A 114 -0.25 -42.14 9.07
C GLY A 114 -0.61 -40.79 8.41
N GLY A 115 0.31 -40.17 7.67
CA GLY A 115 0.14 -38.85 7.02
C GLY A 115 0.61 -37.64 7.85
N GLY A 116 1.71 -37.79 8.61
CA GLY A 116 2.25 -36.83 9.59
C GLY A 116 2.19 -35.36 9.19
N SER A 117 3.28 -34.79 8.66
CA SER A 117 3.30 -33.38 8.22
C SER A 117 2.49 -33.10 6.95
N SER A 118 1.93 -34.12 6.29
CA SER A 118 1.07 -33.96 5.11
C SER A 118 -0.39 -33.66 5.44
N THR A 119 -0.81 -33.87 6.68
CA THR A 119 -2.12 -33.43 7.18
C THR A 119 -1.93 -32.09 7.88
N LEU A 120 -2.48 -31.01 7.34
CA LEU A 120 -2.13 -29.67 7.80
C LEU A 120 -3.23 -28.63 7.59
N ILE A 121 -3.10 -27.52 8.30
CA ILE A 121 -3.75 -26.26 7.99
C ILE A 121 -2.66 -25.29 7.55
N GLY A 122 -2.77 -24.81 6.32
CA GLY A 122 -1.91 -23.80 5.75
C GLY A 122 -2.63 -22.45 5.72
N ILE A 123 -1.94 -21.36 6.04
CA ILE A 123 -2.43 -20.01 5.80
C ILE A 123 -1.33 -19.21 5.10
N CYS A 124 -1.64 -18.63 3.94
CA CYS A 124 -0.66 -17.88 3.14
C CYS A 124 0.60 -18.70 2.79
N GLY A 125 0.44 -20.01 2.56
CA GLY A 125 1.56 -20.91 2.29
C GLY A 125 2.41 -21.29 3.51
N VAL A 126 2.04 -20.85 4.72
CA VAL A 126 2.68 -21.24 5.99
C VAL A 126 1.81 -22.27 6.71
N ASN A 127 2.40 -23.39 7.12
CA ASN A 127 1.70 -24.40 7.93
C ASN A 127 1.55 -23.87 9.35
N VAL A 128 0.33 -23.54 9.76
CA VAL A 128 0.02 -23.08 11.14
C VAL A 128 -0.30 -24.24 12.07
N TRP A 129 -0.64 -25.40 11.50
CA TRP A 129 -0.80 -26.66 12.22
C TRP A 129 -0.50 -27.83 11.29
N THR A 130 0.11 -28.87 11.83
CA THR A 130 0.24 -30.17 11.20
C THR A 130 -0.20 -31.27 12.16
N ALA A 131 -0.55 -32.44 11.64
CA ALA A 131 -0.89 -33.56 12.51
C ALA A 131 0.29 -34.07 13.37
N GLY A 132 1.53 -33.66 13.08
CA GLY A 132 2.67 -33.91 13.95
C GLY A 132 2.56 -33.17 15.30
N ASP A 133 1.83 -32.05 15.33
CA ASP A 133 1.61 -31.24 16.53
C ASP A 133 0.56 -31.85 17.47
N GLY A 134 -0.08 -32.95 17.06
CA GLY A 134 -1.14 -33.62 17.81
C GLY A 134 -2.46 -32.83 17.87
N PRO A 135 -3.44 -33.30 18.67
CA PRO A 135 -4.70 -32.59 18.91
C PRO A 135 -4.47 -31.24 19.58
N GLN A 136 -5.13 -30.21 19.08
CA GLN A 136 -5.01 -28.81 19.52
C GLN A 136 -6.34 -28.35 20.14
N PRO A 137 -6.51 -28.47 21.47
CA PRO A 137 -7.66 -27.91 22.16
C PRO A 137 -7.52 -26.39 22.28
N GLY A 138 -8.64 -25.68 22.19
CA GLY A 138 -8.65 -24.22 22.44
C GLY A 138 -8.38 -23.86 23.91
N PRO A 139 -8.06 -22.58 24.21
CA PRO A 139 -8.10 -21.44 23.30
C PRO A 139 -6.83 -21.30 22.46
N ILE A 140 -6.98 -21.26 21.14
CA ILE A 140 -5.89 -21.05 20.17
C ILE A 140 -6.40 -20.12 19.06
N SER A 141 -5.54 -19.25 18.55
CA SER A 141 -5.85 -18.48 17.35
C SER A 141 -4.65 -18.50 16.40
N TRP A 142 -4.82 -19.13 15.25
CA TRP A 142 -3.86 -19.11 14.16
C TRP A 142 -4.31 -18.05 13.15
N GLY A 143 -3.55 -16.97 13.05
CA GLY A 143 -3.60 -16.11 11.87
C GLY A 143 -2.55 -16.59 10.89
N GLY A 144 -2.82 -16.46 9.59
CA GLY A 144 -1.70 -16.32 8.66
C GLY A 144 -0.83 -15.16 9.15
N PRO A 145 0.48 -15.20 8.89
CA PRO A 145 1.26 -14.00 9.15
C PRO A 145 0.56 -12.81 8.47
N PRO A 146 0.57 -11.61 9.10
CA PRO A 146 0.10 -10.42 8.42
C PRO A 146 0.80 -10.34 7.05
N LEU A 147 0.09 -9.76 6.07
CA LEU A 147 0.60 -9.47 4.73
C LEU A 147 2.06 -8.95 4.78
N PRO A 148 2.84 -9.12 3.69
CA PRO A 148 4.29 -8.93 3.68
C PRO A 148 4.62 -7.56 4.23
N ILE A 149 5.33 -7.55 5.36
CA ILE A 149 5.67 -6.38 6.20
C ILE A 149 4.50 -5.47 6.60
N SER A 150 4.44 -5.15 7.89
CA SER A 150 3.65 -4.00 8.33
C SER A 150 4.58 -2.79 8.38
N LEU A 151 4.70 -2.08 7.25
CA LEU A 151 5.35 -0.77 7.20
C LEU A 151 4.52 0.21 8.05
N VAL A 152 5.09 0.65 9.17
CA VAL A 152 4.42 1.55 10.11
C VAL A 152 4.49 2.99 9.60
N SER A 153 5.65 3.37 9.08
CA SER A 153 5.87 4.73 8.57
C SER A 153 6.99 4.74 7.55
N PHE A 154 6.88 5.63 6.58
CA PHE A 154 7.95 6.03 5.69
C PHE A 154 7.91 7.56 5.55
N THR A 155 9.04 8.23 5.78
CA THR A 155 9.13 9.70 5.74
C THR A 155 10.36 10.13 4.95
N ALA A 156 10.30 11.34 4.40
CA ALA A 156 11.41 11.99 3.70
C ALA A 156 11.59 13.41 4.22
N ASP A 157 12.76 13.70 4.76
CA ASP A 157 13.08 14.97 5.37
C ASP A 157 14.27 15.63 4.65
N LEU A 158 14.07 16.83 4.12
CA LEU A 158 15.15 17.62 3.54
C LEU A 158 16.07 18.15 4.66
N LYS A 159 17.34 17.77 4.60
CA LYS A 159 18.43 18.27 5.44
C LYS A 159 19.42 19.02 4.55
N GLU A 160 19.24 20.34 4.50
CA GLU A 160 20.01 21.27 3.66
C GLU A 160 19.88 20.97 2.16
N THR A 161 20.79 20.16 1.62
CA THR A 161 20.89 19.72 0.22
C THR A 161 20.68 18.22 0.05
N THR A 162 20.51 17.48 1.15
CA THR A 162 20.33 16.03 1.17
C THR A 162 18.95 15.66 1.70
N VAL A 163 18.44 14.48 1.36
CA VAL A 163 17.15 13.99 1.86
C VAL A 163 17.39 12.76 2.71
N LEU A 164 16.99 12.84 3.98
CA LEU A 164 16.99 11.72 4.89
C LEU A 164 15.65 10.99 4.79
N LEU A 165 15.71 9.75 4.35
CA LEU A 165 14.58 8.84 4.32
C LEU A 165 14.60 7.98 5.58
N ASN A 166 13.49 7.89 6.30
CA ASN A 166 13.36 7.05 7.48
C ASN A 166 12.14 6.14 7.32
N TRP A 167 12.27 4.89 7.72
CA TRP A 167 11.11 3.99 7.80
C TRP A 167 11.18 3.04 8.98
N ILE A 168 9.99 2.61 9.38
CA ILE A 168 9.77 1.75 10.53
C ILE A 168 8.91 0.57 10.08
N THR A 169 9.35 -0.63 10.44
CA THR A 169 8.61 -1.87 10.19
C THR A 169 8.20 -2.44 11.52
N ALA A 170 6.93 -2.82 11.71
CA ALA A 170 6.47 -3.42 12.96
C ALA A 170 6.95 -4.88 13.07
N SER A 171 6.97 -5.58 11.95
CA SER A 171 7.45 -6.95 11.79
C SER A 171 7.86 -7.17 10.34
N GLU A 172 8.87 -7.99 10.11
CA GLU A 172 9.34 -8.40 8.79
C GLU A 172 9.20 -9.91 8.65
N GLN A 173 8.76 -10.38 7.50
CA GLN A 173 8.76 -11.80 7.20
C GLN A 173 9.20 -12.01 5.77
N ASN A 174 10.11 -12.95 5.58
CA ASN A 174 10.73 -13.27 4.31
C ASN A 174 11.39 -12.08 3.58
N ASN A 175 11.64 -10.95 4.26
CA ASN A 175 12.13 -9.73 3.65
C ASN A 175 13.64 -9.82 3.40
N ASN A 176 14.04 -9.92 2.13
CA ASN A 176 15.43 -9.97 1.75
C ASN A 176 16.06 -8.56 1.80
N TYR A 177 15.43 -7.59 1.13
CA TYR A 177 15.89 -6.22 1.11
C TYR A 177 14.80 -5.22 0.70
N PHE A 178 15.03 -3.96 1.08
CA PHE A 178 14.35 -2.80 0.52
C PHE A 178 15.17 -2.21 -0.61
N THR A 179 14.51 -1.93 -1.72
CA THR A 179 15.00 -1.03 -2.76
C THR A 179 14.43 0.36 -2.52
N ILE A 180 15.31 1.35 -2.44
CA ILE A 180 14.93 2.75 -2.32
C ILE A 180 14.88 3.32 -3.73
N GLU A 181 13.70 3.80 -4.12
CA GLU A 181 13.48 4.36 -5.44
C GLU A 181 13.10 5.84 -5.35
N ARG A 182 13.60 6.62 -6.31
CA ARG A 182 13.32 8.05 -6.45
C ARG A 182 12.69 8.34 -7.80
N SER A 183 11.86 9.37 -7.88
CA SER A 183 11.29 9.86 -9.13
C SER A 183 11.13 11.39 -9.11
N ASN A 184 11.14 12.01 -10.27
CA ASN A 184 10.75 13.42 -10.46
C ASN A 184 9.33 13.57 -11.04
N ASN A 185 8.66 12.47 -11.42
CA ASN A 185 7.40 12.48 -12.16
C ASN A 185 6.43 11.36 -11.78
N THR A 186 6.76 10.57 -10.74
CA THR A 186 6.00 9.40 -10.22
C THR A 186 5.73 8.26 -11.21
N ILE A 187 6.25 8.34 -12.44
CA ILE A 187 6.09 7.33 -13.50
C ILE A 187 7.39 6.54 -13.68
N VAL A 188 8.50 7.25 -13.85
CA VAL A 188 9.83 6.65 -14.03
C VAL A 188 10.55 6.70 -12.69
N TRP A 189 10.94 5.54 -12.21
CA TRP A 189 11.59 5.36 -10.91
C TRP A 189 13.04 4.91 -11.11
N GLU A 190 13.97 5.62 -10.49
CA GLU A 190 15.38 5.23 -10.42
C GLU A 190 15.68 4.61 -9.06
N GLN A 191 16.38 3.48 -9.05
CA GLN A 191 16.90 2.89 -7.83
C GLN A 191 18.11 3.72 -7.36
N ILE A 192 18.02 4.28 -6.15
CA ILE A 192 19.10 5.08 -5.54
C ILE A 192 19.87 4.31 -4.47
N GLY A 193 19.35 3.18 -4.00
CA GLY A 193 20.02 2.34 -3.03
C GLY A 193 19.24 1.07 -2.68
N THR A 194 19.90 0.19 -1.94
CA THR A 194 19.27 -0.98 -1.32
C THR A 194 19.67 -1.07 0.14
N MET A 195 18.79 -1.61 0.96
CA MET A 195 19.04 -1.85 2.37
C MET A 195 18.59 -3.26 2.71
N LYS A 196 19.48 -4.03 3.35
CA LYS A 196 19.16 -5.41 3.72
C LYS A 196 18.01 -5.42 4.73
N GLY A 197 17.01 -6.26 4.49
CA GLY A 197 15.95 -6.55 5.44
C GLY A 197 16.46 -7.45 6.57
N ALA A 198 15.65 -7.63 7.60
CA ALA A 198 15.97 -8.54 8.70
C ALA A 198 15.74 -10.02 8.34
N GLY A 199 15.19 -10.31 7.17
CA GLY A 199 14.71 -11.64 6.82
C GLY A 199 13.41 -11.97 7.55
N ASN A 200 13.50 -12.22 8.85
CA ASN A 200 12.34 -12.39 9.73
C ASN A 200 12.55 -11.61 11.03
N SER A 201 11.57 -10.80 11.40
CA SER A 201 11.54 -10.02 12.64
C SER A 201 10.11 -9.91 13.15
N SER A 202 9.89 -10.19 14.43
CA SER A 202 8.62 -9.91 15.12
C SER A 202 8.68 -8.62 15.95
N THR A 203 9.80 -7.89 15.89
CA THR A 203 10.03 -6.65 16.63
C THR A 203 10.13 -5.46 15.69
N THR A 204 9.82 -4.29 16.21
CA THR A 204 9.95 -3.03 15.47
C THR A 204 11.40 -2.76 15.08
N LEU A 205 11.63 -2.48 13.80
CA LEU A 205 12.93 -2.13 13.27
C LEU A 205 12.88 -0.74 12.62
N ASN A 206 13.98 -0.01 12.76
CA ASN A 206 14.12 1.35 12.25
C ASN A 206 15.25 1.35 11.21
N TYR A 207 14.98 2.00 10.09
CA TYR A 207 15.90 2.09 8.98
C TYR A 207 16.01 3.54 8.51
N SER A 208 17.17 3.87 7.96
CA SER A 208 17.43 5.20 7.43
C SER A 208 18.32 5.15 6.20
N PHE A 209 17.98 5.91 5.17
CA PHE A 209 18.78 6.06 3.96
C PHE A 209 18.99 7.54 3.65
N LEU A 210 20.21 7.93 3.28
CA LEU A 210 20.55 9.31 2.94
C LEU A 210 20.71 9.46 1.43
N ASP A 211 19.78 10.16 0.79
CA ASP A 211 19.94 10.62 -0.59
C ASP A 211 20.77 11.91 -0.62
N LYS A 212 21.99 11.82 -1.13
CA LYS A 212 22.93 12.94 -1.21
C LYS A 212 22.71 13.87 -2.40
N ASN A 213 21.95 13.42 -3.41
CA ASN A 213 21.80 14.15 -4.66
C ASN A 213 20.33 14.22 -5.10
N PRO A 214 19.40 14.68 -4.23
CA PRO A 214 17.98 14.80 -4.58
C PRO A 214 17.79 15.72 -5.80
N PHE A 215 16.70 15.53 -6.54
CA PHE A 215 16.39 16.43 -7.64
C PHE A 215 16.20 17.87 -7.13
N SER A 216 16.55 18.84 -7.96
CA SER A 216 16.10 20.22 -7.74
C SER A 216 14.60 20.30 -8.04
N GLY A 217 13.84 20.90 -7.12
CA GLY A 217 12.38 20.85 -7.14
C GLY A 217 11.84 19.66 -6.34
N ILE A 218 10.76 19.04 -6.81
CA ILE A 218 10.12 17.95 -6.06
C ILE A 218 10.82 16.63 -6.35
N SER A 219 11.25 15.93 -5.30
CA SER A 219 11.67 14.54 -5.36
C SER A 219 10.62 13.65 -4.69
N TYR A 220 10.19 12.61 -5.38
CA TYR A 220 9.30 11.58 -4.86
C TYR A 220 10.10 10.34 -4.51
N TYR A 221 9.75 9.66 -3.43
CA TYR A 221 10.41 8.46 -2.96
C TYR A 221 9.39 7.39 -2.64
N ARG A 222 9.77 6.13 -2.85
CA ARG A 222 9.05 4.94 -2.41
C ARG A 222 10.02 3.85 -2.03
N LEU A 223 9.56 2.91 -1.21
CA LEU A 223 10.26 1.68 -0.93
C LEU A 223 9.64 0.58 -1.78
N LYS A 224 10.49 -0.27 -2.35
CA LYS A 224 10.09 -1.55 -2.90
C LYS A 224 10.72 -2.64 -2.05
N GLN A 225 9.92 -3.33 -1.26
CA GLN A 225 10.36 -4.52 -0.56
C GLN A 225 10.51 -5.67 -1.54
N THR A 226 11.55 -6.49 -1.38
CA THR A 226 11.71 -7.74 -2.13
C THR A 226 11.98 -8.89 -1.16
N ASP A 227 11.18 -9.94 -1.29
CA ASP A 227 11.28 -11.14 -0.49
C ASP A 227 12.33 -12.11 -1.04
N PHE A 228 12.71 -13.14 -0.27
CA PHE A 228 13.66 -14.16 -0.75
C PHE A 228 13.16 -14.98 -1.94
N ASP A 229 11.85 -15.06 -2.14
CA ASP A 229 11.23 -15.71 -3.31
C ASP A 229 11.10 -14.79 -4.52
N GLY A 230 11.58 -13.54 -4.41
CA GLY A 230 11.56 -12.54 -5.46
C GLY A 230 10.24 -11.79 -5.62
N LYS A 231 9.22 -12.07 -4.79
CA LYS A 231 8.02 -11.23 -4.74
C LYS A 231 8.37 -9.85 -4.19
N SER A 232 7.60 -8.85 -4.57
CA SER A 232 7.85 -7.48 -4.15
C SER A 232 6.59 -6.68 -3.96
N ASP A 233 6.58 -5.85 -2.92
CA ASP A 233 5.53 -4.89 -2.62
C ASP A 233 6.09 -3.47 -2.57
N ILE A 234 5.23 -2.48 -2.84
CA ILE A 234 5.61 -1.07 -2.95
C ILE A 234 4.90 -0.29 -1.83
N SER A 235 5.65 0.57 -1.15
CA SER A 235 5.10 1.48 -0.14
C SER A 235 4.29 2.63 -0.75
N ASP A 236 3.62 3.39 0.11
CA ASP A 236 3.16 4.72 -0.25
C ASP A 236 4.32 5.62 -0.70
N ILE A 237 3.98 6.62 -1.52
CA ILE A 237 4.92 7.61 -2.02
C ILE A 237 5.01 8.78 -1.04
N VAL A 238 6.22 9.18 -0.69
CA VAL A 238 6.49 10.43 0.02
C VAL A 238 7.21 11.41 -0.91
N SER A 239 7.07 12.70 -0.65
CA SER A 239 7.68 13.74 -1.47
C SER A 239 8.39 14.79 -0.64
N VAL A 240 9.43 15.38 -1.21
CA VAL A 240 10.16 16.48 -0.59
C VAL A 240 10.44 17.58 -1.61
N ASN A 241 10.31 18.82 -1.17
CA ASN A 241 10.50 20.01 -2.00
C ASN A 241 11.91 20.57 -1.78
N ASN A 242 12.77 20.43 -2.79
CA ASN A 242 14.15 20.92 -2.80
C ASN A 242 14.33 22.04 -3.83
N PHE A 243 13.51 23.10 -3.73
CA PHE A 243 13.67 24.27 -4.59
C PHE A 243 14.83 25.15 -4.08
N ASN A 244 15.66 25.62 -5.00
CA ASN A 244 16.74 26.57 -4.69
C ASN A 244 16.21 27.99 -4.38
N ILE A 245 15.00 28.27 -4.85
CA ILE A 245 14.29 29.52 -4.68
C ILE A 245 12.82 29.21 -4.37
N GLU A 246 12.29 29.87 -3.36
CA GLU A 246 10.90 29.74 -2.95
C GLU A 246 10.25 31.12 -2.91
N LEU A 247 9.09 31.25 -3.56
CA LEU A 247 8.24 32.42 -3.45
C LEU A 247 7.31 32.24 -2.25
N ILE A 248 7.63 32.90 -1.14
CA ILE A 248 6.95 32.72 0.15
C ILE A 248 5.61 33.46 0.17
N SER A 249 5.58 34.71 -0.26
CA SER A 249 4.39 35.56 -0.19
C SER A 249 4.44 36.72 -1.17
N VAL A 250 3.26 37.27 -1.50
CA VAL A 250 3.07 38.49 -2.27
C VAL A 250 2.02 39.33 -1.54
N PHE A 251 2.36 40.57 -1.18
CA PHE A 251 1.49 41.45 -0.37
C PHE A 251 1.77 42.94 -0.64
N PRO A 252 0.81 43.85 -0.42
CA PRO A 252 -0.57 43.59 -0.06
C PRO A 252 -1.32 42.87 -1.19
N ASN A 253 -2.42 42.21 -0.84
CA ASN A 253 -3.32 41.59 -1.79
C ASN A 253 -4.76 41.80 -1.29
N PRO A 254 -5.57 42.70 -1.90
CA PRO A 254 -5.30 43.43 -3.15
C PRO A 254 -4.18 44.48 -3.05
N ALA A 255 -3.59 44.83 -4.19
CA ALA A 255 -2.52 45.82 -4.32
C ALA A 255 -3.00 47.03 -5.12
N ASP A 256 -2.78 48.24 -4.59
CA ASP A 256 -3.16 49.48 -5.26
C ASP A 256 -1.98 50.05 -6.07
N ASP A 257 -0.88 50.41 -5.40
CA ASP A 257 0.29 51.00 -6.08
C ASP A 257 1.44 50.01 -6.31
N ASN A 258 1.65 49.10 -5.36
CA ASN A 258 2.81 48.22 -5.33
C ASN A 258 2.49 46.89 -4.64
N ILE A 259 3.19 45.85 -5.06
CA ILE A 259 3.37 44.62 -4.29
C ILE A 259 4.79 44.54 -3.73
N THR A 260 4.92 43.79 -2.64
CA THR A 260 6.17 43.25 -2.12
C THR A 260 6.08 41.75 -2.18
N PHE A 261 7.06 41.10 -2.80
CA PHE A 261 7.18 39.66 -2.78
C PHE A 261 8.43 39.22 -2.03
N LEU A 262 8.27 38.14 -1.27
CA LEU A 262 9.30 37.59 -0.41
C LEU A 262 9.84 36.31 -1.04
N LEU A 263 11.13 36.33 -1.37
CA LEU A 263 11.85 35.19 -1.89
C LEU A 263 12.77 34.64 -0.82
N MET A 264 12.78 33.33 -0.67
CA MET A 264 13.82 32.64 0.07
C MET A 264 14.72 31.93 -0.92
N SER A 265 16.03 32.13 -0.82
CA SER A 265 16.99 31.43 -1.66
C SER A 265 18.06 30.73 -0.84
N LYS A 266 18.50 29.56 -1.29
CA LYS A 266 19.56 28.78 -0.64
C LYS A 266 20.95 29.37 -0.89
N GLU A 267 21.12 30.15 -1.96
CA GLU A 267 22.39 30.70 -2.43
C GLU A 267 22.18 32.01 -3.18
N GLU A 268 23.26 32.73 -3.48
CA GLU A 268 23.19 33.91 -4.34
C GLU A 268 23.04 33.48 -5.81
N MET A 269 22.06 34.05 -6.51
CA MET A 269 21.78 33.70 -7.92
C MET A 269 21.04 34.83 -8.67
N THR A 270 20.95 34.67 -9.99
CA THR A 270 20.08 35.48 -10.84
C THR A 270 18.87 34.64 -11.25
N CYS A 271 17.67 35.19 -11.08
CA CYS A 271 16.42 34.59 -11.52
C CYS A 271 15.66 35.54 -12.46
N THR A 272 14.72 35.00 -13.23
CA THR A 272 13.82 35.82 -14.07
C THR A 272 12.45 35.88 -13.40
N ILE A 273 11.98 37.10 -13.13
CA ILE A 273 10.62 37.36 -12.67
C ILE A 273 9.75 37.58 -13.91
N ASN A 274 8.61 36.88 -13.96
CA ASN A 274 7.59 37.03 -15.00
C ASN A 274 6.27 37.39 -14.33
N ILE A 275 5.59 38.41 -14.85
CA ILE A 275 4.24 38.78 -14.41
C ILE A 275 3.28 38.47 -15.54
N PHE A 276 2.19 37.78 -15.21
CA PHE A 276 1.18 37.34 -16.15
C PHE A 276 -0.17 37.97 -15.80
N ASN A 277 -0.94 38.31 -16.83
CA ASN A 277 -2.35 38.65 -16.66
C ASN A 277 -3.21 37.39 -16.46
N ALA A 278 -4.51 37.58 -16.24
CA ALA A 278 -5.47 36.48 -16.05
C ALA A 278 -5.57 35.51 -17.23
N LEU A 279 -5.15 35.91 -18.44
CA LEU A 279 -5.10 35.06 -19.64
C LEU A 279 -3.79 34.28 -19.75
N GLY A 280 -2.85 34.44 -18.81
CA GLY A 280 -1.54 33.79 -18.84
C GLY A 280 -0.55 34.44 -19.80
N GLN A 281 -0.82 35.64 -20.32
CA GLN A 281 0.11 36.38 -21.17
C GLN A 281 1.14 37.08 -20.29
N VAL A 282 2.42 37.02 -20.67
CA VAL A 282 3.50 37.76 -19.99
C VAL A 282 3.33 39.25 -20.24
N VAL A 283 3.10 40.01 -19.17
CA VAL A 283 2.98 41.48 -19.20
C VAL A 283 4.32 42.13 -18.92
N GLU A 284 5.09 41.57 -17.97
CA GLU A 284 6.44 42.01 -17.65
C GLU A 284 7.38 40.82 -17.44
N SER A 285 8.65 41.00 -17.81
CA SER A 285 9.72 40.03 -17.57
C SER A 285 11.04 40.75 -17.32
N TYR A 286 11.73 40.43 -16.22
CA TYR A 286 13.02 41.02 -15.90
C TYR A 286 13.90 40.08 -15.06
N ASN A 287 15.22 40.24 -15.19
CA ASN A 287 16.18 39.51 -14.36
C ASN A 287 16.38 40.21 -13.01
N LEU A 288 16.51 39.41 -11.96
CA LEU A 288 16.68 39.84 -10.58
C LEU A 288 17.80 39.05 -9.93
N ASN A 289 18.80 39.76 -9.41
CA ASN A 289 19.84 39.19 -8.56
C ASN A 289 19.33 39.10 -7.13
N ILE A 290 19.38 37.90 -6.54
CA ILE A 290 18.95 37.65 -5.17
C ILE A 290 20.11 37.08 -4.36
N LYS A 291 20.16 37.42 -3.08
CA LYS A 291 21.14 36.91 -2.13
C LYS A 291 20.65 35.62 -1.48
N LYS A 292 21.58 34.87 -0.89
CA LYS A 292 21.24 33.78 0.03
C LYS A 292 20.36 34.31 1.17
N GLY A 293 19.33 33.56 1.52
CA GLY A 293 18.37 33.91 2.56
C GLY A 293 17.14 34.64 2.03
N GLU A 294 16.56 35.49 2.89
CA GLU A 294 15.35 36.26 2.59
C GLU A 294 15.67 37.48 1.71
N ASN A 295 14.90 37.66 0.64
CA ASN A 295 14.94 38.83 -0.23
C ASN A 295 13.54 39.44 -0.30
N LYS A 296 13.44 40.75 -0.05
CA LYS A 296 12.19 41.51 -0.17
C LYS A 296 12.27 42.42 -1.38
N ILE A 297 11.38 42.23 -2.33
CA ILE A 297 11.37 42.98 -3.58
C ILE A 297 10.06 43.72 -3.69
N ARG A 298 10.14 45.04 -3.81
CA ARG A 298 9.01 45.91 -4.12
C ARG A 298 8.88 46.06 -5.63
N HIS A 299 7.67 45.94 -6.14
CA HIS A 299 7.35 46.06 -7.55
C HIS A 299 6.06 46.89 -7.73
N SER A 300 6.08 47.86 -8.64
CA SER A 300 4.92 48.71 -8.92
C SER A 300 3.92 47.97 -9.80
N VAL A 301 2.62 48.12 -9.51
CA VAL A 301 1.56 47.46 -10.29
C VAL A 301 0.92 48.38 -11.33
N ASN A 302 1.42 49.60 -11.51
CA ASN A 302 0.81 50.64 -12.35
C ASN A 302 0.70 50.29 -13.84
N LYS A 303 1.45 49.30 -14.31
CA LYS A 303 1.42 48.79 -15.69
C LYS A 303 0.58 47.53 -15.85
N LEU A 304 0.04 47.02 -14.75
CA LEU A 304 -0.74 45.79 -14.72
C LEU A 304 -2.23 46.11 -14.83
N SER A 305 -2.98 45.20 -15.46
CA SER A 305 -4.44 45.28 -15.49
C SER A 305 -5.03 45.03 -14.11
N SER A 306 -6.05 45.80 -13.73
CA SER A 306 -6.87 45.53 -12.54
C SER A 306 -7.41 44.10 -12.55
N GLY A 307 -7.49 43.46 -11.39
CA GLY A 307 -7.95 42.08 -11.24
C GLY A 307 -6.82 41.07 -10.99
N VAL A 308 -7.04 39.82 -11.38
CA VAL A 308 -6.13 38.70 -11.08
C VAL A 308 -4.88 38.76 -11.94
N ASN A 309 -3.73 38.77 -11.27
CA ASN A 309 -2.41 38.66 -11.89
C ASN A 309 -1.62 37.53 -11.22
N LEU A 310 -0.64 37.00 -11.94
CA LEU A 310 0.27 35.96 -11.44
C LEU A 310 1.70 36.49 -11.49
N ILE A 311 2.45 36.29 -10.41
CA ILE A 311 3.90 36.40 -10.44
C ILE A 311 4.49 35.00 -10.54
N GLY A 312 5.48 34.84 -11.41
CA GLY A 312 6.18 33.60 -11.66
C GLY A 312 7.68 33.80 -11.68
N ILE A 313 8.39 32.76 -11.29
CA ILE A 313 9.86 32.76 -11.21
C ILE A 313 10.37 31.69 -12.14
N SER A 314 11.38 32.05 -12.93
CA SER A 314 12.10 31.11 -13.77
C SER A 314 13.59 31.11 -13.44
N LEU A 315 14.19 29.91 -13.43
CA LEU A 315 15.63 29.69 -13.37
C LEU A 315 16.06 28.98 -14.65
N ASN A 316 17.05 29.53 -15.36
CA ASN A 316 17.55 28.98 -16.63
C ASN A 316 16.41 28.66 -17.64
N GLY A 317 15.43 29.56 -17.74
CA GLY A 317 14.26 29.40 -18.61
C GLY A 317 13.18 28.42 -18.13
N LYS A 318 13.41 27.70 -17.01
CA LYS A 318 12.41 26.79 -16.43
C LYS A 318 11.65 27.47 -15.30
N PHE A 319 10.33 27.33 -15.32
CA PHE A 319 9.46 27.86 -14.29
C PHE A 319 9.59 27.07 -12.99
N VAL A 320 9.81 27.75 -11.86
CA VAL A 320 10.10 27.12 -10.55
C VAL A 320 9.11 27.49 -9.44
N ALA A 321 8.42 28.64 -9.53
CA ALA A 321 7.41 29.04 -8.54
C ALA A 321 6.38 30.00 -9.14
N LYS A 322 5.16 30.02 -8.58
CA LYS A 322 4.12 31.02 -8.89
C LYS A 322 3.27 31.39 -7.67
N LYS A 323 2.77 32.62 -7.65
CA LYS A 323 1.65 33.05 -6.79
C LYS A 323 0.73 34.00 -7.52
N GLN A 324 -0.54 33.98 -7.12
CA GLN A 324 -1.54 34.94 -7.57
C GLN A 324 -1.61 36.14 -6.62
N PHE A 325 -1.96 37.29 -7.17
CA PHE A 325 -2.31 38.50 -6.42
C PHE A 325 -3.36 39.31 -7.21
N LEU A 326 -4.10 40.16 -6.50
CA LEU A 326 -5.11 41.05 -7.07
C LEU A 326 -4.54 42.46 -7.15
N VAL A 327 -4.79 43.14 -8.28
CA VAL A 327 -4.56 44.58 -8.43
C VAL A 327 -5.90 45.29 -8.31
N GLY A 328 -5.96 46.31 -7.46
CA GLY A 328 -7.14 47.16 -7.24
C GLY A 328 -7.56 47.93 -8.50
N GLN A 329 -8.72 48.59 -8.43
CA GLN A 329 -9.18 49.54 -9.45
C GLN A 329 -8.66 50.94 -9.17
#